data_AF-A0A2S5M4L0-F1
#
_entry.id   AF-A0A2S5M4L0-F1
#
_cell.length_a   1.000
_cell.length_b   1.000
_cell.length_c   1.000
_cell.angle_alpha   90.00
_cell.angle_beta   90.00
_cell.angle_gamma   90.00
#
_symmetry.space_group_name_H-M   'P 1'
#
loop_
_entity.id
_entity.type
_entity.pdbx_description
1 polymer ?
#
loop_
_entity_poly.entity_id
_entity_poly.type
_entity_poly.pdbx_seq_one_letter_code
_entity_poly.pdbx_strand_id
1 'polypeptide(L)'
;MTAEIIDLSLVRLHRTQQSAAHFEAPRTSASAPDCAARFHFWTGASGKRYVHTVYSLFDCPPLDAANYVLVRREGKAARAILAIGRLTNETATLNLAEIRQRAALLGADEVHIHLLATSVHESHAVETDLRSAQVATLSN
;
A
#
# COMPACT_ATOMS: atom_id res chain seq x y z
N MET A 1 -22.11 12.81 18.90
CA MET A 1 -21.54 11.94 17.83
C MET A 1 -21.56 12.75 16.55
N THR A 2 -20.43 13.39 16.22
CA THR A 2 -20.29 14.24 15.03
C THR A 2 -19.07 13.73 14.27
N ALA A 3 -19.28 13.28 13.03
CA ALA A 3 -18.21 12.85 12.15
C ALA A 3 -17.53 14.11 11.57
N GLU A 4 -16.25 14.30 11.87
CA GLU A 4 -15.46 15.34 11.23
C GLU A 4 -14.96 14.84 9.88
N ILE A 5 -15.32 15.59 8.84
CA ILE A 5 -14.89 15.39 7.46
C ILE A 5 -13.43 15.82 7.39
N ILE A 6 -12.51 14.87 7.20
CA ILE A 6 -11.10 15.16 6.98
C ILE A 6 -10.97 15.77 5.58
N ASP A 7 -10.74 17.08 5.55
CA ASP A 7 -10.48 17.84 4.34
C ASP A 7 -9.10 17.46 3.75
N LEU A 8 -9.10 16.93 2.52
CA LEU A 8 -7.90 16.46 1.81
C LEU A 8 -6.89 17.58 1.46
N SER A 9 -7.15 18.85 1.77
CA SER A 9 -6.22 19.94 1.50
C SER A 9 -4.99 19.95 2.43
N LEU A 10 -5.09 19.40 3.65
CA LEU A 10 -4.00 19.45 4.64
C LEU A 10 -2.80 18.54 4.33
N VAL A 11 -2.95 17.55 3.44
CA VAL A 11 -1.84 16.67 3.02
C VAL A 11 -0.83 17.40 2.11
N ARG A 12 -1.18 18.59 1.58
CA ARG A 12 -0.29 19.34 0.68
C ARG A 12 0.91 19.99 1.39
N LEU A 13 0.93 20.09 2.71
CA LEU A 13 2.01 20.79 3.42
C LEU A 13 3.28 19.94 3.62
N HIS A 14 3.20 18.59 3.57
CA HIS A 14 4.39 17.73 3.62
C HIS A 14 5.06 17.53 2.24
N ARG A 15 4.42 17.95 1.14
CA ARG A 15 4.95 17.76 -0.23
C ARG A 15 5.93 18.87 -0.64
N THR A 16 5.93 20.02 0.04
CA THR A 16 6.63 21.21 -0.44
C THR A 16 8.12 21.25 -0.12
N GLN A 17 8.66 20.35 0.72
CA GLN A 17 10.09 20.36 1.08
C GLN A 17 10.96 19.29 0.40
N GLN A 18 10.39 18.31 -0.31
CA GLN A 18 11.17 17.28 -1.01
C GLN A 18 11.22 17.43 -2.55
N SER A 19 10.56 18.46 -3.11
CA SER A 19 10.54 18.71 -4.57
C SER A 19 11.47 19.85 -5.00
N ALA A 20 12.63 19.98 -4.36
CA ALA A 20 13.70 20.88 -4.80
C ALA A 20 14.91 20.07 -5.28
N ALA A 21 14.68 19.11 -6.17
CA ALA A 21 15.74 18.53 -6.98
C ALA A 21 15.15 18.10 -8.34
N HIS A 22 15.17 19.05 -9.27
CA HIS A 22 15.50 18.84 -10.68
C HIS A 22 14.67 17.80 -11.45
N PHE A 23 13.66 18.26 -12.21
CA PHE A 23 13.44 17.67 -13.53
C PHE A 23 12.77 18.67 -14.49
N GLU A 24 13.45 18.87 -15.61
CA GLU A 24 13.14 19.74 -16.73
C GLU A 24 12.08 19.07 -17.63
N ALA A 25 11.14 19.85 -18.17
CA ALA A 25 10.23 19.43 -19.25
C ALA A 25 10.80 19.88 -20.61
N PRO A 26 10.33 19.40 -21.79
CA PRO A 26 9.30 18.40 -22.10
C PRO A 26 9.84 17.27 -23.01
N ARG A 27 9.04 16.28 -23.48
CA ARG A 27 8.69 15.95 -24.90
C ARG A 27 7.61 14.85 -24.97
N THR A 28 6.68 15.03 -25.90
CA THR A 28 5.62 14.12 -26.34
C THR A 28 6.20 12.87 -27.03
N SER A 29 5.75 11.65 -26.64
CA SER A 29 5.27 10.57 -27.53
C SER A 29 5.44 9.16 -26.93
N ALA A 30 4.45 8.30 -27.19
CA ALA A 30 4.41 6.84 -27.10
C ALA A 30 4.09 6.18 -25.73
N SER A 31 2.90 5.55 -25.71
CA SER A 31 2.35 4.61 -24.71
C SER A 31 2.54 5.01 -23.24
N ALA A 32 1.52 5.68 -22.68
CA ALA A 32 1.43 5.85 -21.24
C ALA A 32 1.58 4.47 -20.56
N PRO A 33 2.61 4.22 -19.74
CA PRO A 33 2.59 3.07 -18.87
C PRO A 33 1.32 3.24 -18.03
N ASP A 34 0.48 2.22 -18.09
CA ASP A 34 -0.72 2.03 -17.28
C ASP A 34 -0.48 2.68 -15.91
N CYS A 35 -1.06 3.86 -15.70
CA CYS A 35 -0.84 4.66 -14.50
C CYS A 35 -1.54 3.89 -13.39
N ALA A 36 -0.82 2.89 -12.83
CA ALA A 36 -1.30 2.05 -11.77
C ALA A 36 -1.88 2.99 -10.72
N ALA A 37 -3.18 2.86 -10.48
CA ALA A 37 -3.89 3.74 -9.58
C ALA A 37 -3.09 3.84 -8.29
N ARG A 38 -2.65 5.04 -7.92
CA ARG A 38 -1.81 5.26 -6.72
C ARG A 38 -2.46 4.72 -5.45
N PHE A 39 -3.78 4.52 -5.47
CA PHE A 39 -4.54 3.97 -4.37
C PHE A 39 -5.36 2.75 -4.81
N HIS A 40 -5.41 1.74 -3.96
CA HIS A 40 -6.22 0.54 -4.09
C HIS A 40 -7.04 0.32 -2.82
N PHE A 41 -8.27 -0.17 -2.95
CA PHE A 41 -9.13 -0.50 -1.82
C PHE A 41 -9.19 -2.00 -1.65
N TRP A 42 -8.87 -2.47 -0.45
CA TRP A 42 -9.11 -3.86 -0.05
C TRP A 42 -10.28 -3.89 0.93
N THR A 43 -11.20 -4.83 0.73
CA THR A 43 -12.34 -5.04 1.63
C THR A 43 -12.00 -6.18 2.59
N GLY A 44 -12.09 -5.92 3.89
CA GLY A 44 -11.93 -6.95 4.91
C GLY A 44 -13.19 -7.82 5.05
N ALA A 45 -13.10 -8.91 5.81
CA ALA A 45 -14.23 -9.83 6.03
C ALA A 45 -15.39 -9.14 6.74
N SER A 46 -15.09 -8.13 7.55
CA SER A 46 -16.07 -7.27 8.21
C SER A 46 -16.86 -6.36 7.24
N GLY A 47 -16.48 -6.31 5.96
CA GLY A 47 -17.03 -5.39 4.96
C GLY A 47 -16.42 -3.99 4.98
N LYS A 48 -15.50 -3.70 5.91
CA LYS A 48 -14.75 -2.44 5.94
C LYS A 48 -13.80 -2.34 4.75
N ARG A 49 -13.69 -1.13 4.18
CA ARG A 49 -12.81 -0.85 3.05
C ARG A 49 -11.58 -0.08 3.53
N TYR A 50 -10.41 -0.66 3.28
CA TYR A 50 -9.12 -0.10 3.65
C TYR A 50 -8.42 0.45 2.41
N VAL A 51 -8.15 1.74 2.42
CA VAL A 51 -7.34 2.39 1.37
C VAL A 51 -5.87 2.04 1.56
N HIS A 52 -5.22 1.64 0.49
CA HIS A 52 -3.81 1.34 0.43
C HIS A 52 -3.15 2.16 -0.67
N THR A 53 -1.94 2.66 -0.43
CA THR A 53 -1.10 3.26 -1.46
C THR A 53 -0.34 2.16 -2.18
N VAL A 54 -0.38 2.14 -3.51
CA VAL A 54 0.28 1.13 -4.33
C VAL A 54 1.70 1.61 -4.65
N TYR A 55 2.68 0.77 -4.32
CA TYR A 55 4.08 0.98 -4.68
C TYR A 55 4.59 -0.20 -5.51
N SER A 56 5.46 0.09 -6.47
CA SER A 56 6.34 -0.93 -7.03
C SER A 56 7.34 -1.37 -5.95
N LEU A 57 7.92 -2.56 -6.06
CA LEU A 57 8.94 -3.02 -5.10
C LEU A 57 10.19 -2.13 -5.08
N PHE A 58 10.46 -1.44 -6.18
CA PHE A 58 11.62 -0.54 -6.34
C PHE A 58 11.34 0.84 -5.77
N ASP A 59 10.12 1.37 -5.95
CA ASP A 59 9.73 2.72 -5.54
C ASP A 59 9.13 2.79 -4.12
N CYS A 60 8.99 1.65 -3.44
CA CYS A 60 8.50 1.60 -2.07
C CYS A 60 9.48 2.35 -1.13
N PRO A 61 9.03 3.41 -0.44
CA PRO A 61 9.85 4.13 0.52
C PRO A 61 10.07 3.29 1.79
N PRO A 62 11.09 3.62 2.60
CA PRO A 62 11.20 3.08 3.95
C PRO A 62 10.04 3.58 4.82
N LEU A 63 9.44 2.68 5.60
CA LEU A 63 8.23 2.94 6.39
C LEU A 63 8.41 2.41 7.82
N ASP A 64 7.96 3.18 8.82
CA ASP A 64 8.06 2.80 10.24
C ASP A 64 7.01 1.76 10.62
N ALA A 65 5.73 2.16 10.70
CA ALA A 65 4.63 1.27 11.07
C ALA A 65 3.51 1.36 10.02
N ALA A 66 3.21 0.22 9.38
CA ALA A 66 2.17 0.14 8.36
C ALA A 66 1.68 -1.30 8.20
N ASN A 67 0.45 -1.44 7.71
CA ASN A 67 -0.03 -2.72 7.17
C ASN A 67 0.36 -2.80 5.69
N TYR A 68 0.68 -3.99 5.22
CA TYR A 68 1.03 -4.20 3.82
C TYR A 68 0.32 -5.44 3.25
N VAL A 69 0.05 -5.37 1.94
CA VAL A 69 -0.44 -6.47 1.13
C VAL A 69 0.51 -6.64 -0.06
N LEU A 70 1.10 -7.83 -0.18
CA LEU A 70 1.91 -8.22 -1.33
C LEU A 70 1.00 -8.81 -2.40
N VAL A 71 1.17 -8.33 -3.62
CA VAL A 71 0.25 -8.60 -4.73
C VAL A 71 1.03 -9.03 -5.96
N ARG A 72 0.50 -10.04 -6.65
CA ARG A 72 0.88 -10.38 -8.02
C ARG A 72 -0.15 -9.82 -8.99
N ARG A 73 0.31 -9.21 -10.09
CA ARG A 73 -0.57 -8.75 -11.16
C ARG A 73 -0.93 -9.92 -12.06
N GLU A 74 -2.22 -10.22 -12.16
CA GLU A 74 -2.74 -11.18 -13.13
C GLU A 74 -3.37 -10.41 -14.30
N GLY A 75 -2.53 -9.94 -15.22
CA GLY A 75 -2.96 -9.14 -16.36
C GLY A 75 -3.19 -7.66 -16.02
N LYS A 76 -4.14 -7.02 -16.72
CA LYS A 76 -4.31 -5.56 -16.68
C LYS A 76 -5.01 -5.03 -15.41
N ALA A 77 -5.90 -5.81 -14.80
CA ALA A 77 -6.72 -5.33 -13.69
C ALA A 77 -6.83 -6.29 -12.50
N ALA A 78 -6.58 -7.59 -12.69
CA ALA A 78 -6.67 -8.55 -11.61
C ALA A 78 -5.40 -8.54 -10.76
N ARG A 79 -5.59 -8.71 -9.46
CA ARG A 79 -4.57 -8.61 -8.43
C ARG A 79 -4.75 -9.78 -7.48
N ALA A 80 -3.80 -10.72 -7.50
CA ALA A 80 -3.78 -11.86 -6.60
C ALA A 80 -3.04 -11.48 -5.32
N ILE A 81 -3.69 -11.62 -4.17
CA ILE A 81 -3.04 -11.41 -2.88
C ILE A 81 -2.12 -12.60 -2.59
N LEU A 82 -0.83 -12.32 -2.38
CA LEU A 82 0.16 -13.33 -2.03
C LEU A 82 0.42 -13.40 -0.53
N ALA A 83 0.47 -12.24 0.14
CA ALA A 83 0.65 -12.17 1.57
C ALA A 83 0.09 -10.87 2.15
N ILE A 84 -0.29 -10.93 3.42
CA ILE A 84 -0.79 -9.80 4.19
C ILE A 84 -0.02 -9.76 5.49
N GLY A 85 0.47 -8.60 5.89
CA GLY A 85 1.21 -8.44 7.12
C GLY A 85 1.24 -7.02 7.65
N ARG A 86 2.07 -6.84 8.66
CA ARG A 86 2.33 -5.56 9.32
C ARG A 86 3.82 -5.38 9.53
N LEU A 87 4.26 -4.13 9.48
CA LEU A 87 5.62 -3.74 9.83
C LEU A 87 5.74 -3.63 11.35
N THR A 88 6.75 -4.29 11.91
CA THR A 88 6.95 -4.37 13.36
C THR A 88 8.33 -3.90 13.81
N ASN A 89 9.26 -3.66 12.89
CA ASN A 89 10.60 -3.20 13.26
C ASN A 89 10.58 -1.70 13.53
N GLU A 90 11.42 -1.27 14.48
CA GLU A 90 11.61 0.15 14.83
C GLU A 90 12.39 0.92 13.75
N THR A 91 13.05 0.20 12.83
CA THR A 91 13.87 0.80 11.76
C THR A 91 13.20 0.67 10.40
N ALA A 92 12.87 1.80 9.78
CA ALA A 92 12.17 1.89 8.51
C ALA A 92 12.86 1.15 7.34
N THR A 93 14.21 1.16 7.30
CA THR A 93 14.98 0.48 6.26
C THR A 93 14.96 -1.04 6.40
N LEU A 94 14.88 -1.55 7.64
CA LEU A 94 14.75 -2.98 7.91
C LEU A 94 13.38 -3.50 7.48
N ASN A 95 12.32 -2.72 7.74
CA ASN A 95 10.98 -3.00 7.23
C ASN A 95 10.93 -3.08 5.71
N LEU A 96 11.58 -2.13 5.01
CA LEU A 96 11.66 -2.14 3.56
C LEU A 96 12.41 -3.38 3.04
N ALA A 97 13.53 -3.74 3.67
CA ALA A 97 14.29 -4.94 3.33
C ALA A 97 13.46 -6.21 3.49
N GLU A 98 12.71 -6.34 4.60
CA GLU A 98 11.81 -7.48 4.85
C GLU A 98 10.69 -7.57 3.81
N ILE A 99 10.04 -6.44 3.47
CA ILE A 99 9.02 -6.39 2.42
C ILE A 99 9.60 -6.90 1.10
N ARG A 100 10.76 -6.39 0.69
CA ARG A 100 11.40 -6.75 -0.58
C ARG A 100 11.82 -8.21 -0.61
N GLN A 101 12.39 -8.72 0.49
CA GLN A 101 12.76 -10.12 0.61
C GLN A 101 11.54 -11.03 0.46
N ARG A 102 10.46 -10.75 1.21
CA ARG A 102 9.22 -11.54 1.14
C ARG A 102 8.55 -11.45 -0.23
N ALA A 103 8.54 -10.26 -0.82
CA ALA A 103 8.03 -10.05 -2.16
C ALA A 103 8.77 -10.89 -3.20
N ALA A 104 10.12 -10.92 -3.13
CA ALA A 104 10.93 -11.74 -4.03
C ALA A 104 10.67 -13.25 -3.84
N LEU A 105 10.56 -13.72 -2.59
CA LEU A 105 10.28 -15.13 -2.29
C LEU A 105 8.91 -15.59 -2.80
N LEU A 106 7.91 -14.71 -2.75
CA LEU A 106 6.55 -15.00 -3.18
C LEU A 106 6.28 -14.64 -4.65
N GLY A 107 7.22 -13.99 -5.33
CA GLY A 107 7.02 -13.45 -6.68
C GLY A 107 5.90 -12.43 -6.74
N ALA A 108 5.90 -11.45 -5.83
CA ALA A 108 5.02 -10.30 -5.86
C ALA A 108 5.55 -9.24 -6.84
N ASP A 109 4.65 -8.49 -7.47
CA ASP A 109 4.97 -7.38 -8.38
C ASP A 109 4.79 -6.02 -7.69
N GLU A 110 3.80 -5.94 -6.79
CA GLU A 110 3.38 -4.70 -6.14
C GLU A 110 3.25 -4.91 -4.62
N VAL A 111 3.49 -3.83 -3.88
CA VAL A 111 3.19 -3.75 -2.45
C VAL A 111 2.18 -2.64 -2.19
N HIS A 112 1.10 -2.99 -1.52
CA HIS A 112 0.02 -2.08 -1.17
C HIS A 112 0.14 -1.76 0.32
N ILE A 113 0.32 -0.49 0.66
CA ILE A 113 0.61 -0.03 2.02
C ILE A 113 -0.56 0.74 2.60
N HIS A 114 -1.02 0.36 3.79
CA HIS A 114 -2.02 1.09 4.58
C HIS A 114 -1.36 1.78 5.78
N LEU A 115 -1.51 3.11 5.84
CA LEU A 115 -0.87 4.01 6.81
C LEU A 115 -1.87 4.65 7.80
N LEU A 116 -3.17 4.32 7.72
CA LEU A 116 -4.18 4.99 8.55
C LEU A 116 -4.38 4.31 9.91
N ALA A 117 -3.73 3.18 10.16
CA ALA A 117 -3.74 2.54 11.47
C ALA A 117 -2.93 3.39 12.46
N THR A 118 -3.61 3.92 13.47
CA THR A 118 -3.05 4.84 14.49
C THR A 118 -2.44 4.10 15.68
N SER A 119 -2.66 2.80 15.80
CA SER A 119 -2.16 1.97 16.90
C SER A 119 -1.81 0.55 16.45
N VAL A 120 -0.98 -0.13 17.24
CA VAL A 120 -0.63 -1.55 17.03
C VAL A 120 -1.88 -2.44 17.06
N HIS A 121 -2.84 -2.13 17.94
CA HIS A 121 -4.10 -2.86 18.04
C HIS A 121 -4.94 -2.68 16.78
N GLU A 122 -5.07 -1.44 16.28
CA GLU A 122 -5.77 -1.16 15.02
C GLU A 122 -5.08 -1.85 13.85
N SER A 123 -3.75 -1.77 13.76
CA SER A 123 -2.98 -2.47 12.72
C SER A 123 -3.21 -3.98 12.73
N HIS A 124 -3.24 -4.60 13.91
CA HIS A 124 -3.54 -6.03 14.05
C HIS A 124 -4.98 -6.35 13.64
N ALA A 125 -5.94 -5.51 13.98
CA ALA A 125 -7.34 -5.67 13.58
C ALA A 125 -7.49 -5.58 12.05
N VAL A 126 -6.82 -4.62 11.40
CA VAL A 126 -6.79 -4.49 9.93
C VAL A 126 -6.18 -5.73 9.28
N GLU A 127 -5.01 -6.19 9.76
CA GLU A 127 -4.37 -7.40 9.24
C GLU A 127 -5.29 -8.62 9.34
N THR A 128 -5.88 -8.83 10.52
CA THR A 128 -6.75 -9.97 10.80
C THR A 128 -7.99 -9.94 9.89
N ASP A 129 -8.60 -8.77 9.71
CA ASP A 129 -9.79 -8.60 8.89
C ASP A 129 -9.51 -8.86 7.40
N LEU A 130 -8.37 -8.37 6.90
CA LEU A 130 -7.94 -8.58 5.52
C LEU A 130 -7.56 -10.05 5.26
N ARG A 131 -6.87 -10.71 6.19
CA ARG A 131 -6.57 -12.15 6.10
C ARG A 131 -7.83 -13.00 6.09
N SER A 132 -8.79 -12.64 6.94
CA SER A 132 -10.09 -13.34 6.99
C SER A 132 -10.84 -13.20 5.66
N ALA A 133 -10.77 -12.03 5.01
CA ALA A 133 -11.37 -11.82 3.69
C ALA A 133 -10.72 -12.68 2.60
N GLN A 134 -9.40 -12.81 2.63
CA GLN A 134 -8.66 -13.64 1.68
C GLN A 134 -9.05 -15.11 1.80
N VAL A 135 -9.14 -15.65 3.02
CA VAL A 135 -9.57 -17.03 3.28
C VAL A 135 -11.02 -17.26 2.82
N ALA A 136 -11.92 -16.31 3.10
CA ALA A 136 -13.32 -16.39 2.65
C ALA A 136 -13.42 -16.40 1.11
N THR A 137 -12.56 -15.65 0.42
CA THR A 137 -12.51 -15.60 -1.05
C THR A 137 -12.01 -16.91 -1.67
N LEU A 138 -11.07 -17.60 -1.01
CA LEU A 138 -10.54 -18.89 -1.46
C LEU A 138 -11.49 -20.07 -1.21
N SER A 139 -12.51 -19.88 -0.37
CA SER A 139 -13.48 -20.92 0.01
C SER A 139 -14.71 -20.98 -0.90
N ASN A 140 -14.76 -20.13 -1.94
CA ASN A 140 -15.89 -19.93 -2.85
C ASN A 140 -15.48 -20.29 -4.28
#